data_AF-A0A558DHN1-F1
#
_entry.id   AF-A0A558DHN1-F1
#
_cell.length_a   1.000
_cell.length_b   1.000
_cell.length_c   1.000
_cell.angle_alpha   90.00
_cell.angle_beta   90.00
_cell.angle_gamma   90.00
#
_symmetry.space_group_name_H-M   'P 1'
#
loop_
_entity.id
_entity.type
_entity.pdbx_description
1 polymer ?
#
loop_
_entity_poly.entity_id
_entity_poly.type
_entity_poly.pdbx_seq_one_letter_code
_entity_poly.pdbx_strand_id
1 'polypeptide(L)' 'MTSEIASRRVFRRVVCPHCGERRTEMRVFGTARHDDDGHRKPWWRIRRELREQALRWVPDPSCHRCRRRCGSMRSDAETS' A
#
# COMPACT_ATOMS: atom_id res chain seq x y z
N MET A 1 -12.91 5.89 -24.03
CA MET A 1 -11.67 5.10 -24.20
C MET A 1 -11.40 4.38 -22.88
N THR A 2 -11.49 3.05 -22.85
CA THR A 2 -11.09 2.26 -21.68
C THR A 2 -9.56 2.28 -21.62
N SER A 3 -9.00 3.17 -20.80
CA SER A 3 -7.56 3.17 -20.52
C SER A 3 -7.18 1.83 -19.91
N GLU A 4 -6.66 0.91 -20.72
CA GLU A 4 -6.22 -0.39 -20.23
C GLU A 4 -5.19 -0.20 -19.11
N ILE A 5 -5.43 -0.78 -17.93
CA ILE A 5 -4.54 -0.63 -16.78
C ILE A 5 -3.55 -1.81 -16.76
N ALA A 6 -2.27 -1.49 -16.72
CA ALA A 6 -1.24 -2.45 -16.34
C ALA A 6 -1.14 -2.50 -14.81
N SER A 7 -1.12 -3.71 -14.24
CA SER A 7 -1.09 -3.90 -12.79
C SER A 7 0.07 -4.77 -12.33
N ARG A 8 0.48 -4.57 -11.08
CA ARG A 8 1.48 -5.38 -10.39
C ARG A 8 1.04 -5.66 -8.95
N ARG A 9 0.97 -6.93 -8.59
CA ARG A 9 0.77 -7.37 -7.19
C ARG A 9 2.11 -7.43 -6.47
N VAL A 10 2.17 -6.90 -5.26
CA VAL A 10 3.38 -6.89 -4.42
C VAL A 10 3.01 -7.35 -3.02
N PHE A 11 3.87 -8.17 -2.46
CA PHE A 11 3.73 -8.73 -1.12
C PHE A 11 4.90 -8.25 -0.27
N ARG A 12 4.64 -7.92 0.99
CA ARG A 12 5.68 -7.62 1.98
C ARG A 12 5.38 -8.35 3.27
N ARG A 13 6.41 -8.99 3.82
CA ARG A 13 6.34 -9.59 5.16
C ARG A 13 6.56 -8.49 6.18
N VAL A 14 5.72 -8.46 7.20
CA VAL A 14 5.77 -7.50 8.28
C VAL A 14 5.77 -8.28 9.58
N VAL A 15 6.67 -7.89 10.49
CA VAL A 15 6.71 -8.43 11.85
C VAL A 15 6.33 -7.30 12.79
N CYS A 16 5.33 -7.53 13.63
CA CYS A 16 4.91 -6.56 14.62
C CYS A 16 6.05 -6.34 15.64
N PRO A 17 6.55 -5.11 15.81
CA PRO A 17 7.64 -4.85 16.74
C PRO A 17 7.22 -5.04 18.21
N HIS A 18 5.91 -5.01 18.51
CA HIS A 18 5.40 -5.10 19.88
C HIS A 18 5.11 -6.52 20.35
N CYS A 19 4.66 -7.41 19.46
CA CYS A 19 4.21 -8.75 19.84
C CYS A 19 4.80 -9.87 18.98
N GLY A 20 5.68 -9.56 18.02
CA GLY A 20 6.32 -10.55 17.14
C GLY A 20 5.41 -11.17 16.09
N GLU A 21 4.13 -10.78 16.03
CA GLU A 21 3.15 -11.29 15.06
C GLU A 21 3.65 -11.10 13.63
N ARG A 22 3.65 -12.18 12.84
CA ARG A 22 4.13 -12.17 11.44
C ARG A 22 2.94 -12.15 10.50
N ARG A 23 2.91 -11.20 9.58
CA ARG A 23 1.87 -11.10 8.54
C ARG A 23 2.46 -10.86 7.17
N THR A 24 1.71 -11.21 6.14
CA THR A 24 2.00 -10.83 4.77
C THR A 24 0.97 -9.80 4.32
N GLU A 25 1.43 -8.58 4.06
CA GLU A 25 0.62 -7.52 3.49
C GLU A 25 0.71 -7.59 1.97
N MET A 26 -0.42 -7.35 1.29
CA MET A 26 -0.52 -7.39 -0.18
C MET A 26 -1.10 -6.09 -0.69
N ARG A 27 -0.50 -5.54 -1.75
CA ARG A 27 -1.03 -4.37 -2.45
C ARG A 27 -0.91 -4.54 -3.96
N VAL A 28 -1.91 -4.04 -4.67
CA VAL A 28 -1.91 -3.97 -6.14
C VAL A 28 -1.62 -2.54 -6.56
N PHE A 29 -0.62 -2.36 -7.42
CA PHE A 29 -0.29 -1.10 -8.07
C PHE A 29 -0.80 -1.11 -9.50
N GLY A 30 -1.25 0.03 -9.98
CA GLY A 30 -1.79 0.21 -11.31
C GLY A 30 -1.17 1.41 -11.99
N THR A 31 -1.02 1.34 -13.31
CA THR A 31 -0.77 2.49 -14.16
C THR A 31 -1.49 2.31 -15.48
N ALA A 32 -1.96 3.42 -16.07
CA ALA A 32 -2.53 3.39 -17.41
C ALA A 32 -1.50 2.85 -18.42
N ARG A 33 -1.94 2.19 -19.48
CA ARG A 33 -1.07 1.82 -20.61
C ARG A 33 -0.85 2.95 -21.60
N HIS A 34 -1.70 3.97 -21.57
CA HIS A 34 -1.58 5.15 -22.42
C HIS A 34 -1.09 6.34 -21.59
N ASP A 35 -0.41 7.27 -22.22
CA ASP A 35 -0.12 8.59 -21.66
C ASP A 35 -1.30 9.55 -21.86
N ASP A 36 -1.13 10.79 -21.44
CA ASP A 36 -2.20 11.80 -21.43
C ASP A 36 -2.62 12.23 -22.85
N ASP A 37 -1.72 12.06 -23.82
CA ASP A 37 -1.99 12.26 -25.26
C ASP A 37 -2.65 11.03 -25.92
N GLY A 38 -2.84 9.94 -25.16
CA GLY A 38 -3.46 8.70 -25.62
C GLY A 38 -2.51 7.74 -26.34
N HIS A 39 -1.21 8.01 -26.38
CA HIS A 39 -0.21 7.11 -26.96
C HIS A 39 0.13 5.97 -26.01
N ARG A 40 0.37 4.77 -26.56
CA ARG A 40 0.73 3.60 -25.76
C ARG A 40 2.14 3.79 -25.18
N LYS A 41 2.23 3.79 -23.85
CA LYS A 41 3.50 3.83 -23.12
C LYS A 41 4.32 2.58 -23.43
N PRO A 42 5.65 2.73 -23.58
CA PRO A 42 6.52 1.59 -23.73
C PRO A 42 6.57 0.76 -22.45
N TRP A 43 6.76 -0.56 -22.59
CA TRP A 43 6.75 -1.53 -21.49
C TRP A 43 7.71 -1.18 -20.35
N TRP A 44 8.91 -0.70 -20.66
CA TRP A 44 9.91 -0.33 -19.66
C TRP A 44 9.43 0.82 -18.76
N ARG A 45 8.65 1.76 -19.31
CA ARG A 45 8.10 2.90 -18.58
C ARG A 45 7.02 2.44 -17.61
N ILE A 46 6.10 1.59 -18.08
CA ILE A 46 5.07 0.93 -17.25
C ILE A 46 5.72 0.17 -16.08
N ARG A 47 6.74 -0.64 -16.37
CA ARG A 47 7.46 -1.41 -15.35
C ARG A 47 8.17 -0.52 -14.33
N ARG A 48 8.75 0.60 -14.78
CA ARG A 48 9.41 1.58 -13.91
C ARG A 48 8.41 2.24 -12.96
N GLU A 49 7.30 2.75 -13.48
CA GLU A 49 6.24 3.39 -12.68
C GLU A 49 5.68 2.44 -11.61
N LEU A 50 5.34 1.20 -12.00
CA LEU A 50 4.85 0.19 -11.04
C LEU A 50 5.90 -0.16 -9.98
N ARG A 51 7.19 -0.16 -10.33
CA ARG A 51 8.27 -0.39 -9.37
C ARG A 51 8.41 0.78 -8.40
N GLU A 52 8.36 2.02 -8.88
CA GLU A 52 8.44 3.22 -8.04
C GLU A 52 7.28 3.32 -7.06
N GLN A 53 6.05 2.99 -7.49
CA GLN A 53 4.89 2.90 -6.60
C GLN A 53 5.12 1.83 -5.52
N ALA A 54 5.59 0.64 -5.91
CA ALA A 54 5.87 -0.46 -4.98
C ALA A 54 7.00 -0.16 -3.98
N LEU A 55 8.01 0.61 -4.39
CA LEU A 55 9.11 1.01 -3.51
C LEU A 55 8.62 2.00 -2.44
N ARG A 56 7.78 2.97 -2.82
CA ARG A 56 7.18 3.96 -1.92
C ARG A 56 6.20 3.37 -0.92
N TRP A 57 5.63 2.20 -1.21
CA TRP A 57 4.72 1.54 -0.28
C TRP A 57 5.46 0.94 0.91
N VAL A 58 5.22 1.51 2.09
CA VAL A 58 5.65 0.99 3.39
C VAL A 58 4.40 0.51 4.13
N PRO A 59 4.24 -0.80 4.39
CA PRO A 59 3.15 -1.30 5.21
C PRO A 59 3.28 -0.81 6.66
N ASP A 60 2.15 -0.64 7.33
CA ASP A 60 2.12 -0.31 8.75
C ASP A 60 2.85 -1.43 9.54
N PRO A 61 3.78 -1.10 10.45
CA PRO A 61 4.55 -2.11 11.19
C PRO A 61 3.73 -2.79 12.29
N SER A 62 2.68 -2.15 12.81
CA SER A 62 1.90 -2.61 13.96
C SER A 62 0.72 -3.48 13.53
N CYS A 63 0.62 -4.67 14.12
CA CYS A 63 -0.53 -5.55 13.87
C CYS A 63 -1.84 -4.90 14.37
N HIS A 64 -2.96 -5.34 13.81
CA HIS A 64 -4.28 -4.79 14.15
C HIS A 64 -4.60 -4.85 15.66
N ARG A 65 -4.12 -5.87 16.38
CA ARG A 65 -4.29 -5.99 17.83
C ARG A 65 -3.53 -4.90 18.58
N CYS A 66 -2.24 -4.74 18.32
CA CYS A 66 -1.41 -3.72 18.98
C CYS A 66 -1.88 -2.30 18.62
N ARG A 67 -2.30 -2.08 17.37
CA ARG A 67 -2.86 -0.79 16.95
C ARG A 67 -4.12 -0.42 17.72
N ARG A 68 -5.04 -1.37 17.91
CA ARG A 68 -6.26 -1.15 18.71
C ARG A 68 -5.95 -0.88 20.19
N ARG A 69 -4.96 -1.58 20.76
CA ARG A 69 -4.54 -1.40 22.16
C ARG A 69 -3.91 -0.02 22.44
N CYS A 70 -3.18 0.55 21.48
CA CYS A 70 -2.62 1.89 21.61
C CYS A 70 -3.67 2.99 21.29
N GLY A 71 -4.68 2.69 20.48
CA GLY A 71 -5.74 3.64 20.10
C GLY A 71 -6.82 3.85 21.16
N SER A 72 -6.96 2.96 22.14
CA SER A 72 -8.00 3.05 23.18
C SER A 72 -7.62 3.92 24.39
N MET A 73 -6.53 4.72 24.33
CA MET A 73 -6.04 5.51 25.46
C MET A 73 -6.64 6.93 25.58
N ARG A 74 -7.66 7.29 24.80
CA ARG A 74 -8.37 8.57 24.95
C ARG A 74 -9.85 8.46 24.61
N SER A 75 -10.68 8.14 25.61
CA SER A 75 -12.11 8.52 25.62
C SER A 75 -12.61 8.77 27.05
N ASP A 76 -11.76 9.30 27.93
CA ASP A 76 -12.16 9.88 29.22
C ASP A 76 -11.72 11.35 29.27
N ALA A 77 -12.59 12.24 28.81
CA ALA A 77 -12.67 13.69 29.10
C ALA A 77 -13.75 14.24 28.16
N GLU A 78 -14.85 14.85 28.57
CA GLU A 78 -15.23 15.41 29.86
C GLU A 78 -16.74 15.65 29.77
N THR A 79 -17.50 15.12 30.72
CA THR A 79 -18.90 15.54 30.94
C THR A 79 -18.84 16.61 32.01
N SER A 80 -19.17 17.85 31.67
CA SER A 80 -19.62 18.88 32.61
C SER A 80 -20.51 19.87 31.86
#